data_AF-A0A956SFD6-F1
#
_entry.id   AF-A0A956SFD6-F1
#
_cell.length_a   1.000
_cell.length_b   1.000
_cell.length_c   1.000
_cell.angle_alpha   90.00
_cell.angle_beta   90.00
_cell.angle_gamma   90.00
#
_symmetry.space_group_name_H-M   'P 1'
#
loop_
_entity.id
_entity.type
_entity.pdbx_description
1 polymer ?
#
loop_
_entity_poly.entity_id
_entity_poly.type
_entity_poly.pdbx_seq_one_letter_code
_entity_poly.pdbx_strand_id
1 'polypeptide(L)'
;MLEEPNAQDRRQAILDVVATGEVRTQHQLQQALERRGVVTTQATLSRDLVRLGVGKLRGRYCPPESSTRSDASLDRVAIDVRPAVLGFDPCGPNLILVRTVPGQAQSVGVDIDAQNEPAIAGTVAGDDTLFLATRDASDQAQALRSLESWYGAPHRRP
;
A
#
# COMPACT_ATOMS: atom_id res chain seq x y z
N MET A 1 11.23 -10.24 32.19
CA MET A 1 10.25 -9.15 31.94
C MET A 1 10.92 -8.24 30.93
N LEU A 2 10.62 -8.41 29.65
CA LEU A 2 11.20 -7.56 28.61
C LEU A 2 10.45 -6.23 28.71
N GLU A 3 11.13 -5.16 29.12
CA GLU A 3 10.53 -3.84 29.21
C GLU A 3 10.04 -3.44 27.82
N GLU A 4 8.73 -3.16 27.71
CA GLU A 4 8.17 -2.55 26.50
C GLU A 4 8.94 -1.25 26.26
N PRO A 5 9.66 -1.08 25.14
CA PRO A 5 10.39 0.15 24.88
C PRO A 5 9.40 1.31 24.97
N ASN A 6 9.78 2.35 25.73
CA ASN A 6 8.97 3.55 25.91
C ASN A 6 8.48 4.01 24.52
N ALA A 7 7.19 4.32 24.40
CA ALA A 7 6.59 4.68 23.12
C ALA A 7 7.35 5.83 22.43
N GLN A 8 8.02 6.69 23.20
CA GLN A 8 8.94 7.70 22.71
C GLN A 8 10.17 7.10 22.02
N ASP A 9 10.87 6.17 22.68
CA ASP A 9 12.10 5.53 22.18
C ASP A 9 11.83 4.70 20.92
N ARG A 10 10.70 3.98 20.89
CA ARG A 10 10.26 3.26 19.68
C ARG A 10 10.05 4.21 18.51
N ARG A 11 9.39 5.35 18.74
CA ARG A 11 9.14 6.35 17.69
C ARG A 11 10.42 6.99 17.18
N GLN A 12 11.38 7.26 18.05
CA GLN A 12 12.70 7.72 17.66
C GLN A 12 13.42 6.67 16.80
N ALA A 13 13.41 5.41 17.23
CA ALA A 13 13.99 4.31 16.47
C ALA A 13 13.35 4.14 15.08
N ILE A 14 12.04 4.35 14.96
CA ILE A 14 11.33 4.36 13.67
C ILE A 14 11.92 5.44 12.76
N LEU A 15 12.06 6.67 13.25
CA LEU A 15 12.61 7.78 12.46
C LEU A 15 14.06 7.48 12.02
N ASP A 16 14.89 6.96 12.91
CA ASP A 16 16.29 6.64 12.62
C ASP A 16 16.42 5.54 11.55
N VAL A 17 15.57 4.53 11.59
CA VAL A 17 15.56 3.44 10.59
C VAL A 17 15.03 3.96 9.25
N VAL A 18 13.98 4.76 9.27
CA VAL A 18 13.38 5.33 8.05
C VAL A 18 14.32 6.34 7.38
N ALA A 19 15.14 7.06 8.16
CA ALA A 19 16.14 7.99 7.65
C ALA A 19 17.25 7.33 6.83
N THR A 20 17.48 6.01 6.95
CA THR A 20 18.44 5.30 6.09
C THR A 20 17.97 5.20 4.64
N GLY A 21 16.67 5.33 4.40
CA GLY A 21 16.08 5.23 3.07
C GLY A 21 16.15 3.82 2.47
N GLU A 22 16.32 2.77 3.26
CA GLU A 22 16.38 1.39 2.74
C GLU A 22 15.05 0.63 2.90
N VAL A 23 14.19 1.08 3.81
CA VAL A 23 12.98 0.37 4.20
C VAL A 23 11.84 0.64 3.23
N ARG A 24 11.29 -0.43 2.64
CA ARG A 24 10.18 -0.38 1.68
C ARG A 24 8.86 -0.88 2.24
N THR A 25 8.90 -1.80 3.19
CA THR A 25 7.71 -2.43 3.77
C THR A 25 7.70 -2.32 5.30
N GLN A 26 6.51 -2.40 5.89
CA GLN A 26 6.38 -2.40 7.36
C GLN A 26 7.04 -3.63 7.99
N HIS A 27 7.08 -4.76 7.28
CA HIS A 27 7.78 -5.95 7.75
C HIS A 27 9.30 -5.72 7.80
N GLN A 28 9.88 -5.07 6.78
CA GLN A 28 11.29 -4.68 6.81
C GLN A 28 11.59 -3.70 7.95
N LEU A 29 10.68 -2.75 8.20
CA LEU A 29 10.80 -1.82 9.31
C LEU A 29 10.79 -2.54 10.65
N GLN A 30 9.85 -3.48 10.83
CA GLN A 30 9.73 -4.31 12.02
C GLN A 30 11.02 -5.12 12.26
N GLN A 31 11.54 -5.81 11.24
CA GLN A 31 12.81 -6.56 11.34
C GLN A 31 14.02 -5.66 11.65
N ALA A 32 14.04 -4.44 11.12
CA ALA A 32 15.10 -3.48 11.42
C ALA A 32 15.03 -2.95 12.87
N LEU A 33 13.83 -2.76 13.40
CA LEU A 33 13.58 -2.37 14.80
C LEU A 33 13.90 -3.52 15.75
N GLU A 34 13.53 -4.76 15.43
CA GLU A 34 13.83 -5.95 16.23
C GLU A 34 15.34 -6.17 16.35
N ARG A 35 16.11 -5.94 15.27
CA ARG A 35 17.58 -5.96 15.31
C ARG A 35 18.19 -4.91 16.25
N ARG A 36 17.43 -3.86 16.59
CA ARG A 36 17.81 -2.83 17.58
C ARG A 36 17.19 -3.08 18.96
N GLY A 37 16.59 -4.25 19.19
CA GLY A 37 15.94 -4.61 20.45
C GLY A 37 14.54 -4.00 20.64
N VAL A 38 13.96 -3.39 19.61
CA VAL A 38 12.64 -2.75 19.66
C VAL A 38 11.60 -3.70 19.05
N VAL A 39 10.87 -4.40 19.91
CA VAL A 39 9.79 -5.31 19.49
C VAL A 39 8.49 -4.51 19.33
N THR A 40 7.79 -4.71 18.22
CA THR A 40 6.49 -4.07 17.96
C THR A 40 5.64 -4.95 17.06
N THR A 41 4.33 -4.69 17.01
CA THR A 41 3.41 -5.36 16.07
C THR A 41 3.15 -4.48 14.86
N GLN A 42 2.70 -5.08 13.76
CA GLN A 42 2.32 -4.33 12.56
C GLN A 42 1.25 -3.27 12.86
N ALA A 43 0.24 -3.58 13.67
CA ALA A 43 -0.82 -2.65 14.03
C ALA A 43 -0.33 -1.45 14.87
N THR A 44 0.64 -1.66 15.75
CA THR A 44 1.27 -0.58 16.53
C THR A 44 2.17 0.26 15.64
N LEU A 45 2.99 -0.38 14.81
CA LEU A 45 3.89 0.28 13.87
C LEU A 45 3.12 1.15 12.86
N SER A 46 2.01 0.65 12.32
CA SER A 46 1.14 1.40 11.41
C SER A 46 0.60 2.68 12.06
N ARG A 47 0.16 2.61 13.33
CA ARG A 47 -0.33 3.77 14.08
C ARG A 47 0.79 4.77 14.38
N ASP A 48 1.98 4.30 14.72
CA ASP A 48 3.13 5.19 14.97
C ASP A 48 3.60 5.87 13.68
N LEU A 49 3.64 5.19 12.53
CA LEU A 49 3.96 5.78 11.24
C LEU A 49 3.01 6.94 10.87
N VAL A 50 1.70 6.74 11.05
CA VAL A 50 0.70 7.79 10.85
C VAL A 50 0.92 8.97 11.80
N ARG A 51 1.15 8.69 13.09
CA ARG A 51 1.39 9.72 14.10
C ARG A 51 2.67 10.53 13.85
N LEU A 52 3.69 9.90 13.26
CA LEU A 52 4.97 10.52 12.93
C LEU A 52 4.96 11.23 11.57
N GLY A 53 3.88 11.14 10.79
CA GLY A 53 3.82 11.69 9.43
C GLY A 53 4.82 11.04 8.46
N VAL A 54 5.23 9.81 8.74
CA VAL A 54 6.17 9.07 7.89
C VAL A 54 5.41 8.57 6.65
N GLY A 55 5.80 9.06 5.49
CA GLY A 55 5.21 8.72 4.19
C GLY A 55 6.09 7.74 3.40
N LYS A 56 5.60 7.31 2.23
CA LYS A 56 6.43 6.60 1.24
C LYS A 56 6.81 7.53 0.08
N LEU A 57 8.09 7.60 -0.24
CA LEU A 57 8.62 8.25 -1.45
C LEU A 57 9.36 7.22 -2.29
N ARG A 58 8.97 7.06 -3.56
CA ARG A 58 9.55 6.07 -4.50
C ARG A 58 9.63 4.66 -3.89
N GLY A 59 8.55 4.23 -3.23
CA GLY A 59 8.43 2.91 -2.61
C GLY A 59 9.20 2.71 -1.30
N ARG A 60 9.78 3.76 -0.71
CA ARG A 60 10.53 3.70 0.55
C ARG A 60 9.88 4.58 1.60
N TYR A 61 9.87 4.15 2.85
CA TYR A 61 9.48 5.01 3.95
C TYR A 61 10.49 6.15 4.08
N CYS A 62 10.01 7.38 4.27
CA CYS A 62 10.86 8.54 4.47
C CYS A 62 10.26 9.50 5.54
N PRO A 63 11.10 10.25 6.28
CA PRO A 63 10.63 11.18 7.32
C PRO A 63 9.75 12.32 6.74
N PRO A 64 8.91 12.97 7.55
CA PRO A 64 7.98 14.03 7.10
C PRO A 64 8.65 15.22 6.40
N GLU A 65 9.90 15.56 6.75
CA GLU A 65 10.65 16.65 6.10
C GLU A 65 11.07 16.32 4.65
N SER A 66 11.10 15.03 4.31
CA SER A 66 11.48 14.54 2.98
C SER A 66 10.30 14.26 2.06
N SER A 67 9.10 14.04 2.61
CA SER A 67 7.87 13.86 1.83
C SER A 67 7.29 15.19 1.32
N THR A 68 7.54 16.29 2.04
CA THR A 68 7.01 17.63 1.72
C THR A 68 7.77 18.37 0.61
N ARG A 69 9.00 17.94 0.26
CA ARG A 69 9.81 18.60 -0.79
C ARG A 69 9.52 18.16 -2.23
N SER A 70 8.65 17.17 -2.45
CA SER A 70 8.42 16.59 -3.78
C SER A 70 7.01 16.77 -4.35
N ASP A 71 6.15 17.58 -3.70
CA ASP A 71 4.70 17.55 -3.99
C ASP A 71 4.18 18.66 -4.93
N ALA A 72 5.05 19.32 -5.70
CA ALA A 72 4.61 20.45 -6.56
C ALA A 72 5.17 20.48 -7.99
N SER A 73 6.05 19.56 -8.41
CA SER A 73 6.75 19.74 -9.70
C SER A 73 7.27 18.47 -10.37
N LEU A 74 6.72 17.30 -10.04
CA LEU A 74 7.00 16.11 -10.84
C LEU A 74 5.83 15.87 -11.77
N ASP A 75 6.00 16.39 -12.98
CA ASP A 75 5.31 15.95 -14.19
C ASP A 75 4.97 14.47 -14.08
N ARG A 76 3.67 14.19 -14.14
CA ARG A 76 3.11 12.85 -14.21
C ARG A 76 3.58 12.20 -15.50
N VAL A 77 4.80 11.67 -15.51
CA VAL A 77 5.09 10.52 -16.35
C VAL A 77 4.07 9.48 -15.91
N ALA A 78 3.05 9.26 -16.73
CA ALA A 78 2.07 8.21 -16.51
C ALA A 78 2.86 6.90 -16.50
N ILE A 79 3.26 6.46 -15.32
CA ILE A 79 3.90 5.16 -15.14
C ILE A 79 2.79 4.17 -15.47
N ASP A 80 3.01 3.40 -16.54
CA ASP A 80 2.12 2.31 -16.90
C ASP A 80 2.10 1.30 -15.75
N VAL A 81 0.99 1.25 -15.00
CA VAL A 81 0.82 0.36 -13.86
C VAL A 81 0.32 -1.02 -14.26
N ARG A 82 -0.06 -1.24 -15.52
CA ARG A 82 -0.59 -2.53 -15.99
C ARG A 82 0.34 -3.71 -15.68
N PRO A 83 1.67 -3.63 -15.90
CA PRO A 83 2.59 -4.73 -15.57
C PRO A 83 2.69 -5.03 -14.07
N ALA A 84 2.25 -4.12 -13.21
CA ALA A 84 2.25 -4.32 -11.77
C ALA A 84 1.07 -5.17 -11.29
N VAL A 85 0.01 -5.32 -12.10
CA VAL A 85 -1.19 -6.07 -11.72
C VAL A 85 -0.99 -7.55 -12.02
N LEU A 86 -1.14 -8.38 -10.99
CA LEU A 86 -0.91 -9.83 -11.06
C LEU A 86 -2.22 -10.60 -11.24
N GLY A 87 -3.34 -10.07 -10.75
CA GLY A 87 -4.66 -10.66 -10.96
C GLY A 87 -5.73 -10.14 -10.01
N PHE A 88 -6.96 -10.60 -10.24
CA PHE A 88 -8.16 -10.21 -9.51
C PHE A 88 -8.91 -11.45 -9.05
N ASP A 89 -9.32 -11.50 -7.79
CA ASP A 89 -10.12 -12.58 -7.23
C ASP A 89 -11.41 -12.03 -6.60
N PRO A 90 -12.59 -12.38 -7.12
CA PRO A 90 -13.84 -12.05 -6.46
C PRO A 90 -13.98 -12.83 -5.15
N CYS A 91 -14.36 -12.13 -4.09
CA CYS A 91 -14.53 -12.66 -2.73
C CYS A 91 -15.93 -12.33 -2.23
N GLY A 92 -16.84 -13.31 -2.29
CA GLY A 92 -18.26 -13.07 -2.02
C GLY A 92 -18.89 -12.11 -3.05
N PRO A 93 -20.02 -11.46 -2.73
CA PRO A 93 -20.75 -10.64 -3.70
C PRO A 93 -20.30 -9.18 -3.81
N ASN A 94 -19.42 -8.70 -2.92
CA ASN A 94 -19.15 -7.25 -2.78
C ASN A 94 -17.67 -6.89 -2.83
N LEU A 95 -16.75 -7.85 -2.85
CA LEU A 95 -15.32 -7.59 -2.74
C LEU A 95 -14.55 -8.23 -3.89
N ILE A 96 -13.56 -7.51 -4.41
CA ILE A 96 -12.56 -8.04 -5.32
C ILE A 96 -11.19 -7.78 -4.70
N LEU A 97 -10.39 -8.84 -4.58
CA LEU A 97 -8.97 -8.71 -4.23
C LEU A 97 -8.19 -8.47 -5.50
N VAL A 98 -7.42 -7.38 -5.53
CA VAL A 98 -6.51 -7.08 -6.64
C VAL A 98 -5.09 -7.25 -6.13
N ARG A 99 -4.37 -8.22 -6.69
CA ARG A 99 -2.96 -8.50 -6.37
C ARG A 99 -2.05 -7.74 -7.30
N THR A 100 -0.96 -7.22 -6.74
CA THR A 100 0.04 -6.42 -7.42
C THR A 100 1.44 -6.89 -7.06
N VAL A 101 2.46 -6.45 -7.81
CA VAL A 101 3.85 -6.60 -7.36
C VAL A 101 4.10 -5.78 -6.08
N PRO A 102 5.03 -6.19 -5.21
CA PRO A 102 5.26 -5.51 -3.94
C PRO A 102 5.48 -4.00 -4.05
N GLY A 103 4.76 -3.25 -3.23
CA GLY A 103 4.83 -1.79 -3.15
C GLY A 103 4.02 -1.02 -4.19
N GLN A 104 3.30 -1.71 -5.09
CA GLN A 104 2.56 -1.07 -6.18
C GLN A 104 1.06 -0.94 -5.94
N ALA A 105 0.50 -1.55 -4.90
CA ALA A 105 -0.95 -1.54 -4.65
C ALA A 105 -1.53 -0.13 -4.59
N GLN A 106 -0.81 0.83 -3.99
CA GLN A 106 -1.23 2.23 -3.93
C GLN A 106 -1.30 2.88 -5.32
N SER A 107 -0.29 2.66 -6.17
CA SER A 107 -0.26 3.23 -7.52
C SER A 107 -1.37 2.66 -8.40
N VAL A 108 -1.66 1.36 -8.26
CA VAL A 108 -2.76 0.70 -8.95
C VAL A 108 -4.11 1.21 -8.43
N GLY A 109 -4.25 1.41 -7.10
CA GLY A 109 -5.47 1.96 -6.51
C GLY A 109 -5.80 3.35 -7.06
N VAL A 110 -4.81 4.24 -7.13
CA VAL A 110 -4.99 5.59 -7.73
C VAL A 110 -5.38 5.49 -9.21
N ASP A 111 -4.81 4.56 -9.96
CA ASP A 111 -5.15 4.35 -11.36
C ASP A 111 -6.58 3.82 -11.54
N ILE A 112 -7.03 2.89 -10.69
CA ILE A 112 -8.41 2.38 -10.67
C ILE A 112 -9.40 3.49 -10.32
N ASP A 113 -9.13 4.23 -9.25
CA ASP A 113 -10.02 5.32 -8.80
C ASP A 113 -10.15 6.41 -9.88
N ALA A 114 -9.08 6.66 -10.65
CA ALA A 114 -9.08 7.61 -11.77
C ALA A 114 -9.99 7.18 -12.94
N GLN A 115 -10.29 5.88 -13.08
CA GLN A 115 -11.20 5.39 -14.12
C GLN A 115 -12.66 5.81 -13.86
N ASN A 116 -13.01 6.19 -12.61
CA ASN A 116 -14.37 6.60 -12.22
C ASN A 116 -15.46 5.58 -12.65
N GLU A 117 -15.17 4.29 -12.58
CA GLU A 117 -16.11 3.22 -12.95
C GLU A 117 -17.27 3.14 -11.93
N PRO A 118 -18.53 3.38 -12.34
CA PRO A 118 -19.67 3.41 -11.42
C PRO A 118 -19.91 2.12 -10.64
N ALA A 119 -19.51 0.97 -11.19
CA ALA A 119 -19.62 -0.32 -10.53
C ALA A 119 -18.64 -0.50 -9.35
N ILE A 120 -17.62 0.37 -9.24
CA ILE A 120 -16.65 0.36 -8.14
C ILE A 120 -17.10 1.38 -7.09
N ALA A 121 -17.44 0.90 -5.90
CA ALA A 121 -17.81 1.75 -4.78
C ALA A 121 -16.59 2.43 -4.13
N GLY A 122 -15.42 1.81 -4.22
CA GLY A 122 -14.15 2.39 -3.77
C GLY A 122 -13.06 1.34 -3.57
N THR A 123 -11.83 1.81 -3.33
CA THR A 123 -10.66 0.95 -3.09
C THR A 123 -9.96 1.25 -1.76
N VAL A 124 -9.31 0.24 -1.19
CA VAL A 124 -8.39 0.38 -0.05
C VAL A 124 -7.11 -0.37 -0.37
N ALA A 125 -6.02 0.36 -0.59
CA ALA A 125 -4.73 -0.21 -0.97
C ALA A 125 -3.84 -0.51 0.24
N GLY A 126 -3.28 -1.72 0.24
CA GLY A 126 -2.19 -2.15 1.12
C GLY A 126 -0.83 -1.93 0.45
N ASP A 127 0.05 -2.93 0.55
CA ASP A 127 1.40 -2.89 -0.05
C ASP A 127 1.45 -3.60 -1.41
N ASP A 128 1.01 -4.85 -1.45
CA ASP A 128 0.98 -5.72 -2.63
C ASP A 128 -0.45 -6.12 -3.04
N THR A 129 -1.45 -5.72 -2.26
CA THR A 129 -2.86 -6.07 -2.46
C THR A 129 -3.72 -4.84 -2.19
N LEU A 130 -4.76 -4.65 -2.98
CA LEU A 130 -5.83 -3.69 -2.66
C LEU A 130 -7.19 -4.40 -2.66
N PHE A 131 -8.07 -3.90 -1.81
CA PHE A 131 -9.46 -4.34 -1.74
C PHE A 131 -10.29 -3.37 -2.58
N LEU A 132 -11.12 -3.91 -3.46
CA LEU A 132 -12.05 -3.15 -4.27
C LEU A 132 -13.47 -3.55 -3.84
N ALA A 133 -14.24 -2.57 -3.39
CA ALA A 133 -15.60 -2.74 -2.95
C ALA A 133 -16.59 -2.45 -4.08
N THR A 134 -17.64 -3.26 -4.17
CA THR A 134 -18.78 -3.16 -5.09
C THR A 134 -20.07 -3.23 -4.28
N ARG A 135 -21.19 -2.72 -4.81
CA ARG A 135 -22.45 -2.62 -4.05
C ARG A 135 -23.23 -3.93 -4.01
N ASP A 136 -23.06 -4.75 -5.04
CA ASP A 136 -23.66 -6.07 -5.16
C ASP A 136 -22.93 -6.93 -6.20
N ALA A 137 -23.42 -8.15 -6.42
CA ALA A 137 -22.83 -9.10 -7.35
C ALA A 137 -22.91 -8.66 -8.83
N SER A 138 -23.88 -7.81 -9.19
CA SER A 138 -24.00 -7.27 -10.54
C SER A 138 -22.90 -6.24 -10.80
N ASP A 139 -22.73 -5.32 -9.85
CA ASP A 139 -21.62 -4.35 -9.86
C ASP A 139 -20.27 -5.07 -9.83
N GLN A 140 -20.10 -6.12 -9.02
CA GLN A 140 -18.88 -6.91 -8.99
C GLN A 140 -18.55 -7.53 -10.35
N ALA A 141 -19.54 -8.10 -11.04
CA ALA A 141 -19.36 -8.67 -12.37
C ALA A 141 -18.98 -7.61 -13.42
N GLN A 142 -19.56 -6.40 -13.32
CA GLN A 142 -19.19 -5.27 -14.18
C GLN A 142 -17.77 -4.78 -13.89
N ALA A 143 -17.42 -4.60 -12.62
CA ALA A 143 -16.08 -4.19 -12.19
C ALA A 143 -15.00 -5.17 -12.68
N LEU A 144 -15.24 -6.48 -12.61
CA LEU A 144 -14.32 -7.49 -13.15
C LEU A 144 -14.08 -7.33 -14.66
N ARG A 145 -15.13 -7.08 -15.45
CA ARG A 145 -14.98 -6.82 -16.89
C ARG A 145 -14.17 -5.55 -17.17
N SER A 146 -14.39 -4.49 -16.39
CA SER A 146 -13.63 -3.25 -16.51
C SER A 146 -12.16 -3.46 -16.15
N LEU A 147 -11.86 -4.18 -15.06
CA LEU A 147 -10.49 -4.55 -14.66
C LEU A 147 -9.79 -5.37 -15.75
N GLU A 148 -10.47 -6.37 -16.34
CA GLU A 148 -9.92 -7.17 -17.45
C GLU A 148 -9.63 -6.31 -18.69
N SER A 149 -10.47 -5.32 -18.98
CA SER A 149 -10.26 -4.37 -20.09
C SER A 149 -9.02 -3.49 -19.86
N TRP A 150 -8.80 -3.02 -18.64
CA TRP A 150 -7.69 -2.10 -18.32
C TRP A 150 -6.34 -2.81 -18.18
N TYR A 151 -6.33 -3.98 -17.56
CA TYR A 151 -5.11 -4.65 -17.11
C TYR A 151 -4.87 -6.01 -17.78
N GLY A 152 -5.81 -6.47 -18.60
CA GLY A 152 -5.77 -7.79 -19.23
C GLY A 152 -6.31 -8.90 -18.34
N ALA A 153 -6.42 -10.09 -18.92
CA ALA A 153 -6.91 -11.27 -18.21
C ALA A 153 -5.94 -11.65 -17.07
N PRO A 154 -6.44 -11.97 -15.86
CA PRO A 154 -5.60 -12.34 -14.74
C PRO A 154 -4.76 -13.57 -15.11
N HIS A 155 -3.46 -13.50 -14.82
CA HIS A 155 -2.61 -14.69 -14.89
C HIS A 155 -2.99 -15.56 -13.70
N ARG A 156 -3.89 -16.52 -13.90
CA ARG A 156 -4.12 -17.59 -12.93
C ARG A 156 -2.79 -18.31 -12.75
N ARG A 157 -2.12 -18.10 -11.62
CA ARG A 157 -1.07 -19.04 -11.22
C ARG A 157 -1.76 -20.39 -10.95
N PRO A 158 -1.12 -21.51 -11.34
CA PRO A 158 -1.61 -22.85 -11.05
C PRO A 158 -1.74 -23.09 -9.54
#